data_AF-A0A5N8YGA5-F1
#
_entry.id   AF-A0A5N8YGA5-F1
#
_cell.length_a   1.000
_cell.length_b   1.000
_cell.length_c   1.000
_cell.angle_alpha   90.00
_cell.angle_beta   90.00
_cell.angle_gamma   90.00
#
_symmetry.space_group_name_H-M   'P 1'
#
loop_
_entity.id
_entity.type
_entity.pdbx_description
1 polymer ?
#
loop_
_entity_poly.entity_id
_entity_poly.type
_entity_poly.pdbx_seq_one_letter_code
_entity_poly.pdbx_strand_id
1 'polypeptide(L)'
;MFKIESIDLYRIVTTILILATVLSVVMFFLVNQVFANGRHPGAKEVFAGPVDLYHVSVFSVVLTPVLHINVYVDQLENREPVNDAIIDISTSANDGAVITVRATAYPEPNNRLPEQIPYYIVNFPIQDVAEYENKNLFHMTVNSNLGQSRVQFPIDVKSPEGTIGIEIIGFAVIFLSGSAWLLFVRKKRSRKIIGKVLNDIHN
;
A
#
# COMPACT_ATOMS: atom_id res chain seq x y z
N MET A 1 31.14 -25.93 29.81
CA MET A 1 30.44 -26.69 28.74
C MET A 1 28.94 -26.57 29.02
N PHE A 2 28.26 -25.59 28.40
CA PHE A 2 26.87 -25.30 28.70
C PHE A 2 25.95 -26.33 28.03
N LYS A 3 25.22 -27.08 28.85
CA LYS A 3 24.23 -28.07 28.41
C LYS A 3 22.92 -27.33 28.22
N ILE A 4 22.68 -26.80 27.02
CA ILE A 4 21.41 -26.19 26.67
C ILE A 4 20.36 -27.31 26.73
N GLU A 5 19.50 -27.28 27.76
CA GLU A 5 18.41 -28.23 27.90
C GLU A 5 17.41 -28.02 26.76
N SER A 6 16.75 -29.08 26.30
CA SER A 6 15.84 -29.01 25.14
C SER A 6 14.69 -27.99 25.30
N ILE A 7 14.42 -27.57 26.54
CA ILE A 7 13.44 -26.54 26.90
C ILE A 7 13.95 -25.12 26.56
N ASP A 8 15.24 -24.85 26.78
CA ASP A 8 15.83 -23.55 26.48
C ASP A 8 15.96 -23.33 24.98
N LEU A 9 16.33 -24.37 24.23
CA LEU A 9 16.34 -24.33 22.77
C LEU A 9 14.94 -24.08 22.20
N TYR A 10 13.91 -24.68 22.78
CA TYR A 10 12.52 -24.47 22.37
C TYR A 10 12.10 -23.00 22.59
N ARG A 11 12.41 -22.44 23.77
CA ARG A 11 12.12 -21.03 24.08
C ARG A 11 12.86 -20.08 23.15
N ILE A 12 14.15 -20.33 22.89
CA ILE A 12 14.94 -19.51 21.97
C ILE A 12 14.34 -19.53 20.56
N VAL A 13 14.05 -20.71 20.00
CA VAL A 13 13.49 -20.84 18.64
C VAL A 13 12.11 -20.21 18.53
N THR A 14 11.25 -20.42 19.52
CA THR A 14 9.89 -19.84 19.54
C THR A 14 9.95 -18.32 19.63
N THR A 15 10.89 -17.78 20.43
CA THR A 15 11.07 -16.33 20.57
C THR A 15 11.57 -15.71 19.28
N ILE A 16 12.52 -16.35 18.58
CA ILE A 16 13.02 -15.90 17.28
C ILE A 16 11.91 -15.89 16.23
N LEU A 17 11.06 -16.92 16.19
CA LEU A 17 9.93 -16.99 15.26
C LEU A 17 8.90 -15.88 15.52
N ILE A 18 8.55 -15.64 16.79
CA ILE A 18 7.64 -14.56 17.16
C ILE A 18 8.23 -13.21 16.77
N LEU A 19 9.51 -12.97 17.08
CA LEU A 19 10.19 -11.71 16.79
C LEU A 19 10.27 -11.46 15.28
N ALA A 20 10.60 -12.48 14.49
CA ALA A 20 10.63 -12.39 13.04
C ALA A 20 9.23 -12.07 12.47
N THR A 21 8.19 -12.73 12.98
CA THR A 21 6.81 -12.47 12.56
C THR A 21 6.38 -11.04 12.86
N VAL A 22 6.64 -10.56 14.09
CA VAL A 22 6.32 -9.18 14.49
C VAL A 22 7.10 -8.17 13.66
N LEU A 23 8.39 -8.40 13.41
CA LEU A 23 9.22 -7.51 12.61
C LEU A 23 8.76 -7.45 11.15
N SER A 24 8.35 -8.58 10.57
CA SER A 24 7.78 -8.63 9.22
C SER A 24 6.48 -7.83 9.13
N VAL A 25 5.60 -7.93 10.15
CA VAL A 25 4.36 -7.14 10.21
C VAL A 25 4.67 -5.64 10.33
N VAL A 26 5.62 -5.24 11.18
CA VAL A 26 5.99 -3.83 11.36
C VAL A 26 6.63 -3.24 10.09
N MET A 27 7.55 -3.96 9.46
CA MET A 27 8.17 -3.52 8.20
C MET A 27 7.15 -3.40 7.07
N PHE A 28 6.17 -4.29 6.99
CA PHE A 28 5.06 -4.21 6.03
C PHE A 28 4.28 -2.89 6.15
N PHE A 29 4.01 -2.43 7.38
CA PHE A 29 3.31 -1.17 7.60
C PHE A 29 4.19 0.07 7.39
N LEU A 30 5.51 -0.03 7.53
CA LEU A 30 6.43 1.11 7.43
C LEU A 30 6.84 1.43 5.98
N VAL A 31 7.03 0.43 5.13
CA VAL A 31 7.58 0.64 3.76
C VAL A 31 6.52 1.14 2.78
N ASN A 32 5.22 0.97 3.08
CA ASN A 32 4.11 1.33 2.20
C ASN A 32 3.44 2.68 2.53
N GLN A 33 4.12 3.57 3.28
CA GLN A 33 3.59 4.88 3.65
C GLN A 33 4.25 5.97 2.81
N VAL A 34 3.44 6.73 2.08
CA VAL A 34 3.85 8.00 1.47
C VAL A 34 3.32 9.14 2.34
N PHE A 35 4.14 10.19 2.47
CA PHE A 35 3.87 11.33 3.35
C PHE A 35 3.73 12.60 2.50
N ALA A 36 2.49 13.07 2.39
CA ALA A 36 2.16 14.44 2.01
C ALA A 36 0.92 14.83 2.82
N ASN A 37 1.10 15.71 3.81
CA ASN A 37 0.07 16.19 4.75
C ASN A 37 -0.70 15.11 5.55
N GLY A 38 -0.14 13.92 5.72
CA GLY A 38 -0.72 12.82 6.51
C GLY A 38 -0.08 11.47 6.17
N ARG A 39 -0.42 10.42 6.92
CA ARG A 39 -0.09 9.02 6.58
C ARG A 39 -1.19 8.47 5.68
N HIS A 40 -0.91 8.25 4.40
CA HIS A 40 -1.82 7.58 3.48
C HIS A 40 -1.18 6.27 3.00
N PRO A 41 -1.48 5.12 3.65
CA PRO A 41 -0.98 3.82 3.20
C PRO A 41 -1.37 3.57 1.74
N GLY A 42 -0.40 3.32 0.88
CA GLY A 42 -0.63 2.98 -0.54
C GLY A 42 -0.92 4.16 -1.49
N ALA A 43 -0.88 5.41 -1.04
CA ALA A 43 -0.99 6.57 -1.94
C ALA A 43 0.32 6.83 -2.69
N LYS A 44 0.24 7.12 -3.98
CA LYS A 44 1.41 7.46 -4.82
C LYS A 44 1.20 8.83 -5.46
N GLU A 45 2.22 9.69 -5.39
CA GLU A 45 2.25 10.90 -6.21
C GLU A 45 2.44 10.49 -7.68
N VAL A 46 1.48 10.87 -8.52
CA VAL A 46 1.46 10.54 -9.95
C VAL A 46 1.84 11.74 -10.82
N PHE A 47 1.69 12.94 -10.27
CA PHE A 47 2.09 14.19 -10.93
C PHE A 47 2.31 15.28 -9.89
N ALA A 48 3.36 16.07 -10.07
CA ALA A 48 3.55 17.33 -9.36
C ALA A 48 4.30 18.31 -10.27
N GLY A 49 3.76 19.51 -10.46
CA GLY A 49 4.39 20.47 -11.35
C GLY A 49 3.56 21.70 -11.68
N PRO A 50 4.17 22.68 -12.37
CA PRO A 50 3.47 23.83 -12.90
C PRO A 50 2.55 23.44 -14.06
N VAL A 51 1.35 24.00 -14.10
CA VAL A 51 0.34 23.86 -15.15
C VAL A 51 -0.25 25.24 -15.43
N ASP A 52 0.27 25.92 -16.44
CA ASP A 52 -0.03 27.31 -16.81
C ASP A 52 -0.03 28.28 -15.61
N LEU A 53 -1.20 28.57 -15.04
CA LEU A 53 -1.40 29.52 -13.95
C LEU A 53 -1.31 28.88 -12.56
N TYR A 54 -1.20 27.55 -12.52
CA TYR A 54 -1.30 26.77 -11.30
C TYR A 54 -0.02 25.98 -11.04
N HIS A 55 0.18 25.63 -9.77
CA HIS A 55 0.95 24.47 -9.39
C HIS A 55 -0.01 23.37 -8.94
N VAL A 56 0.16 22.18 -9.48
CA VAL A 56 -0.74 21.06 -9.25
C VAL A 56 0.05 19.87 -8.71
N SER A 57 -0.48 19.24 -7.66
CA SER A 57 -0.02 17.94 -7.18
C SER A 57 -1.18 16.94 -7.16
N VAL A 58 -0.97 15.76 -7.73
CA VAL A 58 -1.96 14.69 -7.87
C VAL A 58 -1.44 13.43 -7.21
N PHE A 59 -2.24 12.88 -6.30
CA PHE A 59 -1.96 11.65 -5.58
C PHE A 59 -3.07 10.65 -5.86
N SER A 60 -2.73 9.38 -6.06
CA SER A 60 -3.70 8.32 -6.33
C SER A 60 -3.53 7.14 -5.39
N VAL A 61 -4.65 6.53 -4.99
CA VAL A 61 -4.73 5.22 -4.33
C VAL A 61 -5.73 4.37 -5.11
N VAL A 62 -5.29 3.20 -5.59
CA VAL A 62 -6.20 2.23 -6.20
C VAL A 62 -6.80 1.37 -5.08
N LEU A 63 -8.11 1.50 -4.85
CA LEU A 63 -8.89 0.69 -3.91
C LEU A 63 -10.05 0.03 -4.67
N THR A 64 -9.80 -1.03 -5.44
CA THR A 64 -10.85 -1.71 -6.24
C THR A 64 -12.13 -1.92 -5.39
N PRO A 65 -13.30 -1.41 -5.82
CA PRO A 65 -13.66 -0.97 -7.18
C PRO A 65 -13.54 0.55 -7.46
N VAL A 66 -12.73 1.30 -6.72
CA VAL A 66 -12.60 2.76 -6.83
C VAL A 66 -11.13 3.18 -6.93
N LEU A 67 -10.85 4.16 -7.79
CA LEU A 67 -9.61 4.92 -7.79
C LEU A 67 -9.83 6.23 -7.06
N HIS A 68 -9.21 6.37 -5.90
CA HIS A 68 -9.23 7.60 -5.13
C HIS A 68 -8.08 8.49 -5.60
N ILE A 69 -8.42 9.71 -6.02
CA ILE A 69 -7.46 10.72 -6.46
C ILE A 69 -7.63 11.95 -5.57
N ASN A 70 -6.53 12.41 -5.00
CA ASN A 70 -6.46 13.68 -4.29
C ASN A 70 -5.69 14.69 -5.15
N VAL A 71 -6.24 15.87 -5.31
CA VAL A 71 -5.65 16.97 -6.08
C VAL A 71 -5.46 18.18 -5.19
N TYR A 72 -4.28 18.77 -5.28
CA TYR A 72 -3.94 20.05 -4.68
C TYR A 72 -3.68 21.05 -5.80
N VAL A 73 -4.22 22.26 -5.65
CA VAL A 73 -4.11 23.33 -6.64
C VAL A 73 -3.73 24.62 -5.92
N ASP A 74 -2.53 25.09 -6.23
CA ASP A 74 -2.02 26.37 -5.76
C ASP A 74 -1.81 27.30 -6.96
N GLN A 75 -1.80 28.61 -6.70
CA GLN A 75 -1.38 29.62 -7.66
C GLN A 75 0.12 29.47 -7.96
N LEU A 76 0.51 29.64 -9.23
CA LEU A 76 1.91 29.47 -9.62
C LEU A 76 2.84 30.54 -9.02
N GLU A 77 2.39 31.80 -8.97
CA GLU A 77 3.23 32.94 -8.56
C GLU A 77 3.52 32.96 -7.05
N ASN A 78 2.49 32.86 -6.22
CA ASN A 78 2.58 33.07 -4.77
C ASN A 78 2.37 31.80 -3.94
N ARG A 79 2.07 30.66 -4.58
CA ARG A 79 1.77 29.37 -3.92
C ARG A 79 0.58 29.42 -2.95
N GLU A 80 -0.34 30.38 -3.14
CA GLU A 80 -1.58 30.39 -2.37
C GLU A 80 -2.57 29.34 -2.89
N PRO A 81 -3.33 28.66 -2.02
CA PRO A 81 -4.35 27.70 -2.44
C PRO A 81 -5.45 28.35 -3.30
N VAL A 82 -5.90 27.64 -4.33
CA VAL A 82 -7.04 28.07 -5.16
C VAL A 82 -8.33 27.50 -4.59
N ASN A 83 -9.09 28.33 -3.88
CA ASN A 83 -10.29 27.92 -3.12
C ASN A 83 -11.56 27.76 -3.97
N ASP A 84 -11.58 28.32 -5.17
CA ASP A 84 -12.71 28.35 -6.10
C ASP A 84 -12.52 27.41 -7.30
N ALA A 85 -11.54 26.49 -7.24
CA ALA A 85 -11.25 25.59 -8.34
C ALA A 85 -12.37 24.55 -8.53
N ILE A 86 -12.82 24.42 -9.76
CA ILE A 86 -13.65 23.32 -10.25
C ILE A 86 -12.72 22.38 -11.01
N ILE A 87 -12.62 21.14 -10.52
CA ILE A 87 -11.72 20.13 -11.07
C ILE A 87 -12.53 19.01 -11.68
N ASP A 88 -12.33 18.77 -12.97
CA ASP A 88 -12.93 17.64 -13.70
C ASP A 88 -11.79 16.71 -14.16
N ILE A 89 -11.86 15.43 -13.78
CA ILE A 89 -10.90 14.40 -14.20
C ILE A 89 -11.62 13.44 -15.15
N SER A 90 -10.99 13.15 -16.28
CA SER A 90 -11.51 12.23 -17.28
C SER A 90 -10.46 11.23 -17.75
N THR A 91 -10.89 10.04 -18.12
CA THR A 91 -10.07 9.08 -18.85
C THR A 91 -10.93 8.30 -19.84
N SER A 92 -10.29 7.74 -20.86
CA SER A 92 -10.93 6.86 -21.84
C SER A 92 -10.73 5.41 -21.44
N ALA A 93 -11.81 4.63 -21.35
CA ALA A 93 -11.72 3.17 -21.25
C ALA A 93 -11.27 2.56 -22.61
N ASN A 94 -10.89 1.29 -22.59
CA ASN A 94 -10.40 0.57 -23.79
C ASN A 94 -11.40 0.56 -24.96
N ASP A 95 -12.71 0.67 -24.68
CA ASP A 95 -13.79 0.75 -25.68
C ASP A 95 -13.97 2.16 -26.28
N GLY A 96 -13.19 3.14 -25.80
CA GLY A 96 -13.26 4.54 -26.20
C GLY A 96 -14.29 5.37 -25.43
N ALA A 97 -15.02 4.79 -24.47
CA ALA A 97 -15.92 5.53 -23.60
C ALA A 97 -15.14 6.49 -22.71
N VAL A 98 -15.53 7.76 -22.70
CA VAL A 98 -14.93 8.77 -21.83
C VAL A 98 -15.76 8.88 -20.56
N ILE A 99 -15.12 8.60 -19.43
CA ILE A 99 -15.72 8.80 -18.11
C ILE A 99 -15.12 10.08 -17.54
N THR A 100 -15.96 11.00 -17.10
CA THR A 100 -15.57 12.26 -16.47
C THR A 100 -16.20 12.34 -15.09
N VAL A 101 -15.38 12.63 -14.08
CA VAL A 101 -15.81 12.77 -12.68
C VAL A 101 -15.34 14.12 -12.16
N ARG A 102 -16.27 14.85 -11.53
CA ARG A 102 -15.98 16.12 -10.87
C ARG A 102 -15.46 15.87 -9.46
N ALA A 103 -14.42 16.61 -9.08
CA ALA A 103 -13.87 16.56 -7.73
C ALA A 103 -14.77 17.26 -6.72
N THR A 104 -14.76 16.75 -5.49
CA THR A 104 -15.39 17.37 -4.33
C THR A 104 -14.31 18.04 -3.49
N ALA A 105 -14.49 19.32 -3.12
CA ALA A 105 -13.55 20.05 -2.29
C ALA A 105 -13.66 19.63 -0.80
N TYR A 106 -12.52 19.46 -0.14
CA TYR A 106 -12.37 19.11 1.27
C TYR A 106 -11.32 19.98 1.97
N PRO A 107 -11.57 20.45 3.21
CA PRO A 107 -12.90 20.49 3.82
C PRO A 107 -13.86 21.24 2.90
N GLU A 108 -15.16 20.96 2.99
CA GLU A 108 -16.14 21.86 2.39
C GLU A 108 -15.79 23.27 2.85
N PRO A 109 -15.70 24.26 1.94
CA PRO A 109 -15.35 25.62 2.29
C PRO A 109 -16.22 26.10 3.47
N ASN A 110 -15.62 26.14 4.65
CA ASN A 110 -16.31 26.48 5.89
C ASN A 110 -15.68 27.74 6.44
N ASN A 111 -16.48 28.81 6.48
CA ASN A 111 -16.09 30.12 7.01
C ASN A 111 -15.59 30.08 8.47
N ARG A 112 -15.74 28.95 9.18
CA ARG A 112 -15.29 28.77 10.57
C ARG A 112 -13.88 28.20 10.71
N LEU A 113 -13.31 27.58 9.67
CA LEU A 113 -11.98 26.96 9.71
C LEU A 113 -11.14 27.36 8.46
N PRO A 114 -10.84 28.65 8.28
CA PRO A 114 -10.14 29.16 7.09
C PRO A 114 -8.67 28.70 6.98
N GLU A 115 -8.10 28.12 8.05
CA GLU A 115 -6.71 27.66 8.07
C GLU A 115 -6.50 26.29 7.39
N GLN A 116 -7.57 25.58 7.00
CA GLN A 116 -7.45 24.30 6.30
C GLN A 116 -7.28 24.54 4.80
N ILE A 117 -6.11 24.16 4.28
CA ILE A 117 -5.80 24.18 2.85
C ILE A 117 -6.77 23.22 2.13
N PRO A 118 -7.57 23.69 1.16
CA PRO A 118 -8.47 22.82 0.44
C PRO A 118 -7.70 21.82 -0.40
N TYR A 119 -8.24 20.60 -0.46
CA TYR A 119 -7.83 19.56 -1.38
C TYR A 119 -9.08 18.98 -2.04
N TYR A 120 -8.92 18.44 -3.22
CA TYR A 120 -10.04 17.99 -4.03
C TYR A 120 -9.99 16.48 -4.19
N ILE A 121 -11.06 15.80 -3.84
CA ILE A 121 -11.17 14.34 -3.90
C ILE A 121 -11.99 13.95 -5.13
N VAL A 122 -11.46 13.04 -5.93
CA VAL A 122 -12.17 12.34 -7.00
C VAL A 122 -12.19 10.86 -6.68
N ASN A 123 -13.39 10.29 -6.66
CA ASN A 123 -13.59 8.85 -6.55
C ASN A 123 -14.02 8.33 -7.91
N PHE A 124 -13.05 7.82 -8.67
CA PHE A 124 -13.29 7.33 -10.02
C PHE A 124 -13.71 5.86 -9.96
N PRO A 125 -14.87 5.48 -10.53
CA PRO A 125 -15.29 4.08 -10.53
C PRO A 125 -14.38 3.26 -11.45
N ILE A 126 -13.85 2.15 -10.93
CA ILE A 126 -13.14 1.13 -11.72
C ILE A 126 -14.00 -0.14 -11.68
N GLN A 127 -14.67 -0.45 -12.78
CA GLN A 127 -15.47 -1.67 -12.89
C GLN A 127 -14.60 -2.89 -13.19
N ASP A 128 -13.68 -2.77 -14.15
CA ASP A 128 -12.69 -3.79 -14.50
C ASP A 128 -11.31 -3.16 -14.61
N VAL A 129 -10.34 -3.66 -13.85
CA VAL A 129 -8.97 -3.15 -13.87
C VAL A 129 -8.29 -3.40 -15.23
N ALA A 130 -8.66 -4.48 -15.93
CA ALA A 130 -8.12 -4.79 -17.26
C ALA A 130 -8.47 -3.72 -18.31
N GLU A 131 -9.55 -2.96 -18.10
CA GLU A 131 -9.92 -1.81 -18.94
C GLU A 131 -8.93 -0.65 -18.82
N TYR A 132 -8.14 -0.60 -17.74
CA TYR A 132 -7.27 0.54 -17.42
C TYR A 132 -5.77 0.21 -17.42
N GLU A 133 -5.40 -1.07 -17.53
CA GLU A 133 -4.03 -1.59 -17.37
C GLU A 133 -3.04 -1.16 -18.46
N ASN A 134 -3.51 -0.75 -19.65
CA ASN A 134 -2.64 -0.64 -20.84
C ASN A 134 -2.52 0.75 -21.49
N LYS A 135 -3.29 1.77 -21.08
CA LYS A 135 -3.31 3.05 -21.84
C LYS A 135 -3.56 4.34 -21.07
N ASN A 136 -3.73 4.32 -19.75
CA ASN A 136 -4.58 5.37 -19.17
C ASN A 136 -3.82 6.60 -18.73
N LEU A 137 -3.71 7.54 -19.67
CA LEU A 137 -3.56 8.95 -19.35
C LEU A 137 -4.89 9.46 -18.79
N PHE A 138 -4.81 10.06 -17.62
CA PHE A 138 -5.90 10.83 -17.06
C PHE A 138 -5.71 12.28 -17.49
N HIS A 139 -6.80 12.91 -17.88
CA HIS A 139 -6.86 14.32 -18.23
C HIS A 139 -7.57 15.04 -17.11
N MET A 140 -6.97 16.08 -16.59
CA MET A 140 -7.60 16.95 -15.61
C MET A 140 -7.74 18.35 -16.16
N THR A 141 -8.91 18.92 -15.96
CA THR A 141 -9.19 20.32 -16.22
C THR A 141 -9.40 21.02 -14.89
N VAL A 142 -8.65 22.10 -14.66
CA VAL A 142 -8.83 23.01 -13.53
C VAL A 142 -9.46 24.28 -14.08
N ASN A 143 -10.56 24.72 -13.50
CA ASN A 143 -11.23 25.97 -13.86
C ASN A 143 -11.46 26.80 -12.59
N SER A 144 -10.96 28.02 -12.55
CA SER A 144 -11.22 28.97 -11.46
C SER A 144 -11.33 30.39 -12.02
N ASN A 145 -11.54 31.38 -11.15
CA ASN A 145 -11.53 32.78 -11.56
C ASN A 145 -10.19 33.25 -12.15
N LEU A 146 -9.09 32.53 -11.90
CA LEU A 146 -7.77 32.82 -12.49
C LEU A 146 -7.69 32.36 -13.95
N GLY A 147 -8.45 31.34 -14.34
CA GLY A 147 -8.50 30.83 -15.70
C GLY A 147 -8.72 29.31 -15.77
N GLN A 148 -8.62 28.77 -16.98
CA GLN A 148 -8.71 27.33 -17.22
C GLN A 148 -7.35 26.76 -17.60
N SER A 149 -6.99 25.62 -17.02
CA SER A 149 -5.79 24.87 -17.35
C SER A 149 -6.10 23.39 -17.52
N ARG A 150 -5.27 22.71 -18.31
CA ARG A 150 -5.41 21.27 -18.56
C ARG A 150 -4.07 20.58 -18.38
N VAL A 151 -4.09 19.44 -17.70
CA VAL A 151 -2.91 18.60 -17.49
C VAL A 151 -3.23 17.15 -17.76
N GLN A 152 -2.25 16.43 -18.28
CA GLN A 152 -2.29 15.00 -18.43
C GLN A 152 -1.34 14.37 -17.43
N PHE A 153 -1.78 13.33 -16.74
CA PHE A 153 -0.93 12.57 -15.84
C PHE A 153 -1.16 11.07 -15.97
N PRO A 154 -0.11 10.27 -15.86
CA PRO A 154 -0.23 8.82 -15.90
C PRO A 154 -0.68 8.29 -14.54
N ILE A 155 -1.74 7.49 -14.50
CA ILE A 155 -2.03 6.63 -13.34
C ILE A 155 -1.87 5.20 -13.81
N ASP A 156 -0.91 4.49 -13.22
CA ASP A 156 -0.70 3.07 -13.47
C ASP A 156 -1.76 2.28 -12.69
N VAL A 157 -2.88 1.99 -13.35
CA VAL A 157 -3.97 1.18 -12.77
C VAL A 157 -3.67 -0.28 -13.08
N LYS A 158 -2.84 -0.88 -12.24
CA LYS A 158 -2.58 -2.31 -12.29
C LYS A 158 -3.47 -3.03 -11.31
N SER A 159 -3.89 -4.23 -11.69
CA SER A 159 -4.32 -5.19 -10.68
C SER A 159 -3.14 -5.34 -9.73
N PRO A 160 -3.33 -5.49 -8.41
CA PRO A 160 -2.22 -5.77 -7.51
C PRO A 160 -1.47 -7.01 -8.03
N GLU A 161 -0.39 -6.77 -8.80
CA GLU A 161 0.40 -7.79 -9.46
C GLU A 161 1.10 -8.55 -8.35
N GLY A 162 0.66 -9.79 -8.15
CA GLY A 162 1.26 -10.68 -7.18
C GLY A 162 1.17 -10.18 -5.75
N THR A 163 0.17 -10.69 -5.03
CA THR A 163 0.43 -11.18 -3.66
C THR A 163 1.35 -12.42 -3.70
N ILE A 164 2.31 -12.46 -4.63
CA ILE A 164 3.36 -13.47 -4.69
C ILE A 164 4.50 -12.92 -3.85
N GLY A 165 4.30 -13.01 -2.54
CA GLY A 165 5.31 -12.60 -1.56
C GLY A 165 4.89 -13.00 -0.16
N ILE A 166 3.63 -12.76 0.22
CA ILE A 166 3.14 -13.08 1.57
C ILE A 166 2.74 -14.55 1.68
N GLU A 167 2.08 -15.11 0.67
CA GLU A 167 1.74 -16.53 0.65
C GLU A 167 2.99 -17.39 0.60
N ILE A 168 4.00 -17.01 -0.21
CA ILE A 168 5.28 -17.73 -0.29
C ILE A 168 6.07 -17.60 1.02
N ILE A 169 6.16 -16.40 1.61
CA ILE A 169 6.84 -16.21 2.90
C ILE A 169 6.10 -16.98 4.01
N GLY A 170 4.77 -16.90 4.04
CA GLY A 170 3.93 -17.65 4.98
C GLY A 170 4.09 -19.16 4.83
N PHE A 171 4.04 -19.67 3.59
CA PHE A 171 4.31 -21.08 3.30
C PHE A 171 5.73 -21.47 3.68
N ALA A 172 6.74 -20.66 3.36
CA ALA A 172 8.14 -20.95 3.71
C ALA A 172 8.31 -21.03 5.24
N VAL A 173 7.72 -20.10 6.00
CA VAL A 173 7.76 -20.12 7.46
C VAL A 173 7.06 -21.36 8.01
N ILE A 174 5.84 -21.68 7.56
CA ILE A 174 5.11 -22.87 8.01
C ILE A 174 5.87 -24.16 7.66
N PHE A 175 6.41 -24.25 6.44
CA PHE A 175 7.10 -25.43 5.94
C PHE A 175 8.45 -25.65 6.64
N LEU A 176 9.23 -24.59 6.87
CA LEU A 176 10.48 -24.66 7.62
C LEU A 176 10.23 -24.99 9.10
N SER A 177 9.20 -24.41 9.71
CA SER A 177 8.79 -24.69 11.10
C SER A 177 8.33 -26.15 11.26
N GLY A 178 7.48 -26.63 10.35
CA GLY A 178 6.99 -28.01 10.34
C GLY A 178 8.09 -29.04 10.08
N SER A 179 9.01 -28.74 9.16
CA SER A 179 10.16 -29.60 8.85
C SER A 179 11.13 -29.69 10.03
N ALA A 180 11.44 -28.56 10.67
CA ALA A 180 12.25 -28.53 11.88
C ALA A 180 11.61 -29.34 13.02
N TRP A 181 10.28 -29.22 13.20
CA TRP A 181 9.53 -30.00 14.17
C TRP A 181 9.59 -31.51 13.89
N LEU A 182 9.38 -31.94 12.64
CA LEU A 182 9.42 -33.35 12.24
C LEU A 182 10.81 -33.97 12.44
N LEU A 183 11.88 -33.26 12.06
CA LEU A 183 13.26 -33.70 12.29
C LEU A 183 13.56 -33.84 13.79
N PHE A 184 13.05 -32.92 14.60
CA PHE A 184 13.21 -32.97 16.05
C PHE A 184 12.46 -34.13 16.70
N VAL A 185 11.21 -34.40 16.30
CA VAL A 185 10.41 -35.54 16.79
C VAL A 185 11.09 -36.87 16.44
N ARG A 186 11.60 -37.01 15.21
CA ARG A 186 12.36 -38.19 14.78
C ARG A 186 13.62 -38.39 15.64
N LYS A 187 14.37 -37.33 15.90
CA LYS A 187 15.59 -37.37 16.73
C LYS A 187 15.28 -37.73 18.19
N LYS A 188 14.18 -37.21 18.75
CA LYS A 188 13.74 -37.53 20.13
C LYS A 188 13.29 -39.00 20.27
N ARG A 189 12.56 -39.53 19.28
CA ARG A 189 12.17 -40.96 19.27
C ARG A 189 13.38 -41.89 19.14
N SER A 190 14.33 -41.57 18.27
CA SER A 190 15.56 -42.38 18.10
C SER A 190 16.36 -42.47 19.41
N ARG A 191 16.57 -41.34 20.11
CA ARG A 191 17.25 -41.33 21.42
C ARG A 191 16.50 -42.11 22.49
N LYS A 192 15.16 -42.07 22.49
CA LYS A 192 14.32 -42.83 23.43
C LYS A 192 14.42 -44.34 23.20
N ILE A 193 14.49 -44.78 21.94
CA ILE A 193 14.67 -46.19 21.58
C ILE A 193 16.08 -46.67 21.98
N ILE A 194 17.12 -45.90 21.64
CA ILE A 194 18.50 -46.25 22.01
C ILE A 194 18.68 -46.31 23.53
N GLY A 195 18.11 -45.36 24.27
CA GLY A 195 18.14 -45.38 25.74
C GLY A 195 17.40 -46.57 26.35
N LYS A 196 16.30 -47.03 25.73
CA LYS A 196 15.58 -48.22 26.18
C LYS A 196 16.40 -49.49 25.91
N VAL A 197 16.97 -49.64 24.72
CA VAL A 197 17.81 -50.79 24.35
C VAL A 197 19.06 -50.88 25.24
N LEU A 198 19.70 -49.75 25.57
CA LEU A 198 20.84 -49.74 26.47
C LEU A 198 20.48 -50.14 27.91
N ASN A 199 19.30 -49.75 28.41
CA ASN A 199 18.82 -50.18 29.72
C ASN A 199 18.45 -51.66 29.76
N ASP A 200 17.89 -52.20 28.68
CA ASP A 200 17.52 -53.63 28.58
C ASP A 200 18.76 -54.55 28.45
N ILE A 201 19.94 -54.01 28.11
CA ILE A 201 21.23 -54.74 28.06
C ILE A 201 21.95 -54.76 29.42
N HIS A 202 21.55 -53.88 30.36
CA HIS A 202 22.20 -53.73 31.67
C HIS A 202 21.42 -54.36 32.84
N ASN A 203 20.24 -54.90 32.59
CA ASN A 203 19.48 -55.75 33.52
C ASN A 203 19.53 -57.21 33.05
#